data_AF-A0A2H0FPI2-F1
#
_entry.id   AF-A0A2H0FPI2-F1
#
_cell.length_a   1.000
_cell.length_b   1.000
_cell.length_c   1.000
_cell.angle_alpha   90.00
_cell.angle_beta   90.00
_cell.angle_gamma   90.00
#
_symmetry.space_group_name_H-M   'P 1'
#
loop_
_entity.id
_entity.type
_entity.pdbx_description
1 polymer ?
#
loop_
_entity_poly.entity_id
_entity_poly.type
_entity_poly.pdbx_seq_one_letter_code
_entity_poly.pdbx_strand_id
1 'polypeptide(L)'
;MKELTNEILNKLIDNELNNSEIDELYHLIKQNNELQGRLKAHQMVDSVLKNLKIESAPENTTELIMAKISANILVKERKNGLFKFFMSLFGIIIILILGFIMFSEPTGQEIIIPQLSSVKNYFGKIFSIFSFPINTKVISIISSAVTVIVLVSGYFIFEQHRAFKNKLNSIL
;
A
#
# COMPACT_ATOMS: atom_id res chain seq x y z
N MET A 1 28.28 -40.95 -10.23
CA MET A 1 26.94 -41.41 -10.67
C MET A 1 25.94 -40.40 -10.12
N LYS A 2 25.18 -39.70 -10.98
CA LYS A 2 24.03 -38.92 -10.51
C LYS A 2 23.07 -39.92 -9.87
N GLU A 3 22.79 -39.80 -8.58
CA GLU A 3 21.71 -40.55 -7.97
C GLU A 3 20.43 -40.22 -8.74
N LEU A 4 19.77 -41.25 -9.28
CA LEU A 4 18.53 -41.04 -10.02
C LEU A 4 17.42 -40.75 -9.00
N THR A 5 17.25 -39.47 -8.69
CA THR A 5 16.29 -39.01 -7.69
C THR A 5 14.87 -39.04 -8.27
N ASN A 6 13.87 -39.26 -7.41
CA ASN A 6 12.44 -39.17 -7.75
C ASN A 6 12.08 -37.85 -8.46
N GLU A 7 12.83 -36.77 -8.19
CA GLU A 7 12.69 -35.48 -8.85
C GLU A 7 12.93 -35.55 -10.37
N ILE A 8 13.96 -36.28 -10.83
CA ILE A 8 14.26 -36.43 -12.27
C ILE A 8 13.15 -37.21 -12.96
N LEU A 9 12.56 -38.19 -12.27
CA LEU A 9 11.45 -38.99 -12.77
C LEU A 9 10.16 -38.16 -12.89
N ASN A 10 9.90 -37.27 -11.94
CA ASN A 10 8.78 -36.34 -12.02
C ASN A 10 8.95 -35.34 -13.17
N LYS A 11 10.16 -34.76 -13.32
CA LYS A 11 10.49 -33.88 -14.45
C LYS A 11 10.28 -34.56 -15.81
N LEU A 12 10.50 -35.87 -15.91
CA LEU A 12 10.19 -36.64 -17.13
C LEU A 12 8.68 -36.70 -17.39
N ILE A 13 7.87 -36.90 -16.35
CA ILE A 13 6.40 -37.02 -16.48
C ILE A 13 5.76 -35.66 -16.77
N ASP A 14 6.33 -34.60 -16.20
CA ASP A 14 5.90 -33.21 -16.40
C ASP A 14 6.41 -32.60 -17.72
N ASN A 15 7.19 -33.36 -18.52
CA ASN A 15 7.85 -32.91 -19.76
C ASN A 15 8.80 -31.71 -19.58
N GLU A 16 9.49 -31.64 -18.44
CA GLU A 16 10.43 -30.55 -18.11
C GLU A 16 11.90 -30.88 -18.45
N LEU A 17 12.19 -32.08 -18.94
CA LEU A 17 13.55 -32.51 -19.30
C LEU A 17 13.93 -32.13 -20.73
N ASN A 18 15.22 -31.88 -20.95
CA ASN A 18 15.75 -31.64 -22.30
C ASN A 18 15.96 -32.97 -23.06
N ASN A 19 15.95 -32.94 -24.39
CA ASN A 19 16.04 -34.14 -25.25
C ASN A 19 17.27 -35.02 -24.93
N SER A 20 18.42 -34.41 -24.64
CA SER A 20 19.64 -35.13 -24.25
C SER A 20 19.52 -35.84 -22.90
N GLU A 21 18.80 -35.24 -21.95
CA GLU A 21 18.58 -35.82 -20.62
C GLU A 21 17.55 -36.94 -20.67
N ILE A 22 16.56 -36.81 -21.57
CA ILE A 22 15.56 -37.83 -21.85
C ILE A 22 16.22 -39.11 -22.38
N ASP A 23 17.12 -38.98 -23.36
CA ASP A 23 17.81 -40.14 -23.95
C ASP A 23 18.71 -40.86 -22.94
N GLU A 24 19.47 -40.11 -22.13
CA GLU A 24 20.28 -40.67 -21.04
C GLU A 24 19.41 -41.39 -19.99
N LEU A 25 18.28 -40.78 -19.62
CA LEU A 25 17.35 -41.31 -18.63
C LEU A 25 16.67 -42.59 -19.13
N TYR A 26 16.24 -42.64 -20.39
CA TYR A 26 15.67 -43.85 -21.00
C TYR A 26 16.68 -44.99 -21.07
N HIS A 27 17.96 -44.68 -21.36
CA HIS A 27 19.01 -45.69 -21.36
C HIS A 27 19.22 -46.29 -19.95
N LEU A 28 19.23 -45.45 -18.91
CA LEU A 28 19.35 -45.87 -17.51
C LEU A 28 18.13 -46.67 -17.02
N ILE A 29 16.92 -46.24 -17.37
CA ILE A 29 15.66 -46.93 -17.00
C ILE A 29 15.58 -48.30 -17.68
N LYS A 30 16.04 -48.44 -18.93
CA LYS A 30 16.04 -49.72 -19.64
C LYS A 30 17.01 -50.74 -19.04
N GLN A 31 18.06 -50.28 -18.37
CA GLN A 31 19.05 -51.13 -17.71
C GLN A 31 18.66 -51.55 -16.28
N ASN A 32 17.68 -50.88 -15.67
CA ASN A 32 17.29 -51.13 -14.28
C ASN A 32 15.77 -51.36 -14.13
N ASN A 33 15.39 -52.61 -13.87
CA ASN A 33 14.00 -53.02 -13.67
C ASN A 33 13.30 -52.29 -12.51
N GLU A 34 14.03 -51.90 -11.46
CA GLU A 34 13.46 -51.18 -10.31
C GLU A 34 13.03 -49.76 -10.71
N LEU A 35 13.88 -49.06 -11.46
CA LEU A 35 13.60 -47.72 -11.97
C LEU A 35 12.44 -47.72 -12.97
N GLN A 36 12.34 -48.77 -13.80
CA GLN A 36 11.20 -48.96 -14.69
C GLN A 36 9.89 -49.16 -13.93
N GLY A 37 9.91 -49.93 -12.84
CA GLY A 37 8.77 -50.10 -11.95
C GLY A 37 8.31 -48.78 -11.33
N ARG A 38 9.27 -47.97 -10.85
CA ARG A 38 8.99 -46.63 -10.30
C ARG A 38 8.41 -45.68 -11.36
N LEU A 39 8.94 -45.66 -12.58
CA LEU A 39 8.39 -44.83 -13.67
C LEU A 39 6.92 -45.16 -13.93
N LYS A 40 6.61 -46.46 -14.07
CA LYS A 40 5.24 -46.93 -14.31
C LYS A 40 4.30 -46.55 -13.17
N ALA A 41 4.76 -46.64 -11.92
CA ALA A 41 3.98 -46.22 -10.76
C ALA A 41 3.66 -44.72 -10.81
N HIS A 42 4.64 -43.86 -11.09
CA HIS A 42 4.41 -42.42 -11.19
C HIS A 42 3.48 -42.07 -12.38
N GLN A 43 3.65 -42.71 -13.54
CA GLN A 43 2.75 -42.54 -14.69
C GLN A 43 1.31 -42.97 -14.37
N MET A 44 1.16 -44.06 -13.62
CA MET A 44 -0.16 -44.52 -13.16
C MET A 44 -0.80 -43.49 -12.23
N VAL A 45 -0.06 -42.99 -11.23
CA VAL A 45 -0.56 -41.95 -10.31
C VAL A 45 -0.97 -40.69 -11.07
N ASP A 46 -0.13 -40.18 -11.97
CA ASP A 46 -0.44 -39.01 -12.80
C ASP A 46 -1.72 -39.22 -13.62
N SER A 47 -1.86 -40.39 -14.26
CA SER A 47 -3.06 -40.75 -15.02
C SER A 47 -4.33 -40.81 -14.15
N VAL A 48 -4.22 -41.32 -12.93
CA VAL A 48 -5.35 -41.42 -12.00
C VAL A 48 -5.74 -40.03 -11.51
N LEU A 49 -4.78 -39.20 -11.11
CA LEU A 49 -5.00 -37.84 -10.63
C LEU A 49 -5.64 -36.95 -11.71
N LYS A 50 -5.21 -37.06 -12.97
CA LYS A 50 -5.80 -36.33 -14.10
C LYS A 50 -7.25 -36.71 -14.38
N ASN A 51 -7.64 -37.94 -14.05
CA ASN A 51 -9.00 -38.45 -14.24
C ASN A 51 -9.89 -38.28 -13.01
N LEU A 52 -9.38 -37.74 -11.89
CA LEU A 52 -10.22 -37.45 -10.74
C LEU A 52 -11.24 -36.37 -11.09
N LYS A 53 -12.51 -36.65 -10.80
CA LYS A 53 -13.59 -35.70 -10.99
C LYS A 53 -13.36 -34.51 -10.06
N ILE A 54 -13.15 -33.34 -10.64
CA ILE A 54 -13.05 -32.10 -9.88
C ILE A 54 -14.45 -31.74 -9.40
N GLU A 55 -14.65 -31.74 -8.09
CA GLU A 55 -15.88 -31.25 -7.48
C GLU A 55 -15.96 -29.73 -7.61
N SER A 56 -17.11 -29.22 -8.05
CA SER A 56 -17.36 -27.79 -8.08
C SER A 56 -17.35 -27.25 -6.65
N ALA A 57 -16.72 -26.09 -6.44
CA ALA A 57 -16.79 -25.41 -5.16
C ALA A 57 -18.25 -25.19 -4.73
N PRO A 58 -18.55 -25.26 -3.42
CA PRO A 58 -19.90 -24.98 -2.92
C PRO A 58 -20.45 -23.64 -3.41
N GLU A 59 -21.77 -23.53 -3.49
CA GLU A 59 -22.43 -22.25 -3.73
C GLU A 59 -21.98 -21.23 -2.66
N ASN A 60 -21.83 -19.96 -3.06
CA ASN A 60 -21.39 -18.83 -2.23
C ASN A 60 -19.91 -18.82 -1.77
N THR A 61 -19.06 -19.74 -2.23
CA THR A 61 -17.62 -19.71 -1.87
C THR A 61 -16.94 -18.39 -2.25
N THR A 62 -17.23 -17.87 -3.45
CA THR A 62 -16.71 -16.59 -3.93
C THR A 62 -17.17 -15.41 -3.08
N GLU A 63 -18.43 -15.42 -2.67
CA GLU A 63 -19.01 -14.35 -1.85
C GLU A 63 -18.38 -14.32 -0.45
N LEU A 64 -18.18 -15.49 0.16
CA LEU A 64 -17.49 -15.61 1.45
C LEU A 64 -16.04 -15.11 1.39
N ILE A 65 -15.32 -15.44 0.32
CA ILE A 65 -13.95 -14.98 0.10
C ILE A 65 -13.93 -13.46 -0.08
N MET A 66 -14.81 -12.90 -0.92
CA MET A 66 -14.88 -11.46 -1.17
C MET A 66 -15.33 -10.66 0.06
N ALA A 67 -16.24 -11.20 0.86
CA ALA A 67 -16.64 -10.60 2.14
C ALA A 67 -15.45 -10.49 3.10
N LYS A 68 -14.60 -11.53 3.17
CA LYS A 68 -13.43 -11.53 4.04
C LYS A 68 -12.32 -10.58 3.55
N ILE A 69 -12.14 -10.47 2.24
CA ILE A 69 -11.18 -9.53 1.63
C ILE A 69 -11.63 -8.08 1.87
N SER A 70 -12.87 -7.75 1.56
CA SER A 70 -13.41 -6.40 1.69
C SER A 70 -13.42 -5.91 3.15
N ALA A 71 -13.76 -6.78 4.10
CA ALA A 71 -13.71 -6.46 5.53
C ALA A 71 -12.30 -6.01 5.98
N ASN A 72 -11.24 -6.65 5.47
CA ASN A 72 -9.86 -6.31 5.82
C ASN A 72 -9.36 -5.02 5.14
N ILE A 73 -9.83 -4.74 3.92
CA ILE A 73 -9.44 -3.53 3.17
C ILE A 73 -10.04 -2.28 3.83
N LEU A 74 -11.33 -2.31 4.20
CA LEU A 74 -12.02 -1.19 4.82
C LEU A 74 -11.40 -0.75 6.16
N VAL A 75 -10.90 -1.72 6.96
CA VAL A 75 -10.24 -1.43 8.24
C VAL A 75 -8.92 -0.69 8.05
N LYS A 76 -8.18 -0.98 6.97
CA LYS A 76 -6.88 -0.36 6.67
C LYS A 76 -7.03 1.09 6.21
N GLU A 77 -8.03 1.41 5.39
CA GLU A 77 -8.25 2.78 4.91
C GLU A 77 -8.76 3.72 6.00
N ARG A 78 -9.65 3.25 6.88
CA ARG A 78 -10.22 4.08 7.95
C ARG A 78 -9.18 4.63 8.92
N LYS A 79 -8.10 3.87 9.19
CA LYS A 79 -7.00 4.31 10.06
C LYS A 79 -6.16 5.46 9.47
N ASN A 80 -6.06 5.56 8.14
CA ASN A 80 -5.24 6.57 7.49
C ASN A 80 -6.05 7.78 7.00
N GLY A 81 -7.38 7.66 6.88
CA GLY A 81 -8.26 8.76 6.44
C GLY A 81 -8.24 9.97 7.39
N LEU A 82 -8.36 9.75 8.70
CA LEU A 82 -8.31 10.83 9.70
C LEU A 82 -6.96 11.56 9.70
N PHE A 83 -5.86 10.83 9.61
CA PHE A 83 -4.53 11.42 9.54
C PHE A 83 -4.35 12.28 8.29
N LYS A 84 -4.78 11.79 7.11
CA LYS A 84 -4.77 12.56 5.86
C LYS A 84 -5.60 13.84 5.97
N PHE A 85 -6.76 13.77 6.63
CA PHE A 85 -7.61 14.94 6.88
C PHE A 85 -6.91 16.00 7.75
N PHE A 86 -6.34 15.62 8.90
CA PHE A 86 -5.62 16.56 9.77
C PHE A 86 -4.37 17.14 9.09
N MET A 87 -3.62 16.35 8.34
CA MET A 87 -2.46 16.84 7.59
C MET A 87 -2.86 17.82 6.47
N SER A 88 -3.97 17.57 5.78
CA SER A 88 -4.51 18.48 4.77
C SER A 88 -4.98 19.79 5.41
N LEU A 89 -5.73 19.71 6.51
CA LEU A 89 -6.19 20.88 7.27
C LEU A 89 -5.01 21.72 7.76
N PHE A 90 -3.98 21.08 8.30
CA PHE A 90 -2.76 21.75 8.76
C PHE A 90 -2.03 22.46 7.62
N GLY A 91 -1.91 21.81 6.45
CA GLY A 91 -1.33 22.44 5.25
C GLY A 91 -2.11 23.67 4.79
N ILE A 92 -3.45 23.62 4.79
CA ILE A 92 -4.30 24.76 4.43
C ILE A 92 -4.12 25.92 5.42
N ILE A 93 -4.06 25.63 6.72
CA ILE A 93 -3.84 26.65 7.77
C ILE A 93 -2.49 27.36 7.56
N ILE A 94 -1.42 26.63 7.26
CA ILE A 94 -0.10 27.23 6.98
C ILE A 94 -0.16 28.16 5.77
N ILE A 95 -0.81 27.73 4.67
CA ILE A 95 -0.95 28.54 3.46
C ILE A 95 -1.72 29.83 3.75
N LEU A 96 -2.78 29.76 4.56
CA LEU A 96 -3.56 30.94 4.96
C LEU A 96 -2.75 31.90 5.81
N ILE A 97 -1.96 31.40 6.77
CA ILE A 97 -1.11 32.25 7.62
C ILE A 97 -0.02 32.93 6.78
N LEU A 98 0.64 32.20 5.88
CA LEU A 98 1.64 32.76 4.96
C LEU A 98 1.03 33.82 4.04
N GLY A 99 -0.16 33.56 3.48
CA GLY A 99 -0.89 34.52 2.66
C GLY A 99 -1.28 35.79 3.43
N PHE A 100 -1.68 35.64 4.69
CA PHE A 100 -2.02 36.76 5.56
C PHE A 100 -0.81 37.64 5.92
N ILE A 101 0.35 37.03 6.20
CA ILE A 101 1.61 37.76 6.47
C ILE A 101 2.02 38.57 5.22
N MET A 102 1.95 37.96 4.03
CA MET A 102 2.26 38.63 2.75
C MET A 102 1.30 39.80 2.44
N PHE A 103 0.07 39.76 2.94
CA PHE A 103 -0.91 40.85 2.79
C PHE A 103 -0.72 41.96 3.83
N SER A 104 -0.30 41.61 5.05
CA SER A 104 -0.23 42.53 6.19
C SER A 104 1.06 43.36 6.27
N GLU A 105 2.09 43.03 5.49
CA GLU A 105 3.28 43.88 5.44
C GLU A 105 2.96 45.26 4.84
N PRO A 106 3.24 46.35 5.57
CA PRO A 106 3.11 47.69 5.02
C PRO A 106 4.05 47.83 3.83
N THR A 107 3.50 48.29 2.70
CA THR A 107 4.20 48.65 1.47
C THR A 107 5.16 49.81 1.71
N GLY A 108 6.23 49.57 2.46
CA GLY A 108 7.25 50.56 2.83
C GLY A 108 8.52 50.48 2.00
N GLN A 109 8.75 49.41 1.24
CA GLN A 109 9.86 49.32 0.30
C GLN A 109 9.40 48.62 -0.98
N GLU A 110 9.39 49.36 -2.08
CA GLU A 110 9.21 48.85 -3.42
C GLU A 110 10.42 47.97 -3.80
N ILE A 111 10.47 46.73 -3.32
CA ILE A 111 11.32 45.72 -3.94
C ILE A 111 10.50 45.12 -5.09
N ILE A 112 10.81 45.63 -6.28
CA ILE A 112 10.21 45.28 -7.57
C ILE A 112 10.63 43.84 -7.92
N ILE A 113 9.94 42.84 -7.36
CA ILE A 113 9.94 41.49 -7.90
C ILE A 113 8.58 41.30 -8.60
N PRO A 114 8.52 41.35 -9.94
CA PRO A 114 7.25 41.27 -10.69
C PRO A 114 6.47 39.96 -10.48
N GLN A 115 7.14 38.91 -9.98
CA GLN A 115 6.50 37.65 -9.58
C GLN A 115 5.78 37.77 -8.23
N LEU A 116 6.30 38.58 -7.30
CA LEU A 116 5.72 38.77 -5.97
C LEU A 116 4.45 39.63 -6.02
N SER A 117 4.39 40.62 -6.92
CA SER A 117 3.19 41.44 -7.13
C SER A 117 2.02 40.64 -7.70
N SER A 118 2.30 39.67 -8.58
CA SER A 118 1.28 38.77 -9.15
C SER A 118 0.69 37.84 -8.09
N VAL A 119 1.54 37.30 -7.21
CA VAL A 119 1.12 36.47 -6.07
C VAL A 119 0.33 37.30 -5.05
N LYS A 120 0.81 38.51 -4.71
CA LYS A 120 0.11 39.43 -3.79
C LYS A 120 -1.28 39.82 -4.31
N ASN A 121 -1.43 40.04 -5.62
CA ASN A 121 -2.73 40.34 -6.23
C ASN A 121 -3.68 39.13 -6.23
N TYR A 122 -3.17 37.90 -6.40
CA TYR A 122 -3.99 36.69 -6.33
C TYR A 122 -4.49 36.43 -4.91
N PHE A 123 -3.59 36.48 -3.91
CA PHE A 123 -3.97 36.39 -2.51
C PHE A 123 -4.87 37.56 -2.08
N GLY A 124 -4.59 38.77 -2.55
CA GLY A 124 -5.41 39.95 -2.29
C GLY A 124 -6.86 39.78 -2.77
N LYS A 125 -7.09 39.20 -3.96
CA LYS A 125 -8.43 38.87 -4.47
C LYS A 125 -9.15 37.80 -3.64
N ILE A 126 -8.42 36.81 -3.15
CA ILE A 126 -8.97 35.75 -2.28
C ILE A 126 -9.34 36.34 -0.90
N PHE A 127 -8.43 37.10 -0.30
CA PHE A 127 -8.65 37.74 1.00
C PHE A 127 -9.67 38.88 0.95
N SER A 128 -9.82 39.60 -0.17
CA SER A 128 -10.85 40.64 -0.31
C SER A 128 -12.28 40.10 -0.31
N ILE A 129 -12.47 38.82 -0.65
CA ILE A 129 -13.76 38.11 -0.49
C ILE A 129 -14.03 37.83 1.00
N PHE A 130 -12.99 37.66 1.80
CA PHE A 130 -13.05 37.52 3.25
C PHE A 130 -12.90 38.88 3.95
N SER A 131 -13.83 39.80 3.72
CA SER A 131 -13.90 41.09 4.45
C SER A 131 -14.50 40.92 5.85
N PHE A 132 -14.00 39.95 6.62
CA PHE A 132 -14.36 39.85 8.03
C PHE A 132 -13.74 41.04 8.78
N PRO A 133 -14.52 41.81 9.56
CA PRO A 133 -13.95 42.84 10.42
C PRO A 133 -13.10 42.15 11.48
N ILE A 134 -11.78 42.19 11.28
CA ILE A 134 -10.79 41.57 12.16
C ILE A 134 -10.75 42.38 13.46
N ASN A 135 -11.60 42.00 14.41
CA ASN A 135 -11.54 42.50 15.78
C ASN A 135 -10.53 41.65 16.57
N THR A 136 -9.82 42.26 17.53
CA THR A 136 -8.89 41.57 18.44
C THR A 136 -9.55 40.41 19.17
N LYS A 137 -10.84 40.50 19.50
CA LYS A 137 -11.63 39.39 20.04
C LYS A 137 -11.76 38.21 19.07
N VAL A 138 -11.97 38.48 17.78
CA VAL A 138 -12.10 37.45 16.74
C VAL A 138 -10.75 36.79 16.46
N ILE A 139 -9.65 37.56 16.45
CA ILE A 139 -8.29 37.02 16.34
C ILE A 139 -8.00 36.06 17.50
N SER A 140 -8.33 36.45 18.73
CA SER A 140 -8.11 35.62 19.92
C SER A 140 -8.91 34.32 19.89
N ILE A 141 -10.14 34.35 19.38
CA ILE A 141 -10.97 33.16 19.20
C ILE A 141 -10.35 32.24 18.15
N ILE A 142 -9.96 32.78 16.98
CA ILE A 142 -9.32 32.00 15.90
C ILE A 142 -8.00 31.39 16.39
N SER A 143 -7.16 32.17 17.08
CA SER A 143 -5.88 31.68 17.60
C SER A 143 -6.10 30.54 18.60
N SER A 144 -7.07 30.66 19.49
CA SER A 144 -7.39 29.59 20.45
C SER A 144 -7.87 28.30 19.76
N ALA A 145 -8.71 28.42 18.73
CA ALA A 145 -9.19 27.29 17.94
C ALA A 145 -8.04 26.58 17.20
N VAL A 146 -7.14 27.36 16.59
CA VAL A 146 -5.95 26.82 15.92
C VAL A 146 -5.04 26.11 16.93
N THR A 147 -4.81 26.66 18.12
CA THR A 147 -4.00 26.01 19.17
C THR A 147 -4.59 24.65 19.56
N VAL A 148 -5.92 24.55 19.73
CA VAL A 148 -6.58 23.27 20.03
C VAL A 148 -6.38 22.26 18.89
N ILE A 149 -6.55 22.68 17.64
CA ILE A 149 -6.35 21.82 16.46
C ILE A 149 -4.90 21.33 16.39
N VAL A 150 -3.92 22.19 16.68
CA VAL A 150 -2.49 21.85 16.69
C VAL A 150 -2.18 20.85 17.81
N LEU A 151 -2.71 21.04 19.02
CA LEU A 151 -2.55 20.10 20.13
C LEU A 151 -3.13 18.73 19.81
N VAL A 152 -4.35 18.68 19.27
CA VAL A 152 -4.99 17.43 18.86
C VAL A 152 -4.19 16.74 17.76
N SER A 153 -3.72 17.50 16.77
CA SER A 153 -2.89 16.97 15.68
C SER A 153 -1.55 16.42 16.20
N GLY A 154 -0.89 17.14 17.11
CA GLY A 154 0.35 16.70 17.75
C GLY A 154 0.17 15.42 18.56
N TYR A 155 -0.93 15.30 19.31
CA TYR A 155 -1.28 14.07 20.02
C TYR A 155 -1.43 12.87 19.07
N PHE A 156 -2.16 13.04 17.96
CA PHE A 156 -2.31 11.97 16.97
C PHE A 156 -0.99 11.59 16.29
N ILE A 157 -0.13 12.56 15.99
CA ILE A 157 1.20 12.30 15.43
C ILE A 157 2.05 11.48 16.42
N PHE A 158 2.04 11.86 17.69
CA PHE A 158 2.75 11.11 18.74
C PHE A 158 2.25 9.68 18.87
N GLU A 159 0.93 9.49 18.91
CA GLU A 159 0.34 8.16 19.07
C GLU A 159 0.62 7.26 17.85
N GLN A 160 0.59 7.83 16.64
CA GLN A 160 0.95 7.10 15.42
C GLN A 160 2.44 6.73 15.40
N HIS A 161 3.32 7.63 15.83
CA HIS A 161 4.74 7.34 15.96
C HIS A 161 5.00 6.22 16.98
N ARG A 162 4.33 6.27 18.13
CA ARG A 162 4.38 5.23 19.17
C ARG A 162 3.88 3.88 18.63
N ALA A 163 2.74 3.86 17.95
CA ALA A 163 2.18 2.66 17.35
C ALA A 163 3.09 2.07 16.26
N PHE A 164 3.75 2.91 15.47
CA PHE A 164 4.74 2.50 14.47
C PHE A 164 5.97 1.87 15.13
N LYS A 165 6.52 2.50 16.17
CA LYS A 165 7.67 1.98 16.92
C LYS A 165 7.37 0.61 17.54
N ASN A 166 6.20 0.45 18.14
CA ASN A 166 5.77 -0.82 18.72
C ASN A 166 5.65 -1.94 17.67
N LYS A 167 5.15 -1.62 16.46
CA LYS A 167 5.10 -2.58 15.35
C LYS A 167 6.49 -2.95 14.85
N LEU A 168 7.40 -1.98 14.71
CA LEU A 168 8.77 -2.23 14.29
C LEU A 168 9.48 -3.18 15.25
N ASN A 169 9.36 -2.93 16.56
CA ASN A 169 9.93 -3.78 17.61
C ASN A 169 9.27 -5.17 17.74
N SER A 170 8.11 -5.39 17.11
CA SER A 170 7.46 -6.72 17.09
C SER A 170 7.88 -7.57 15.88
N ILE A 171 8.55 -6.95 14.90
CA ILE A 171 8.99 -7.60 13.65
C ILE A 171 10.50 -7.85 13.68
N LEU A 172 11.27 -6.97 14.35
CA LEU A 172 12.69 -7.17 14.70
C LEU A 172 12.81 -8.00 15.98
#